data_AF-K1UJ80-F1
#
_entry.id   AF-K1UJ80-F1
#
_cell.length_a   1.000
_cell.length_b   1.000
_cell.length_c   1.000
_cell.angle_alpha   90.00
_cell.angle_beta   90.00
_cell.angle_gamma   90.00
#
_symmetry.space_group_name_H-M   'P 1'
#
loop_
_entity.id
_entity.type
_entity.pdbx_description
1 polymer ?
#
loop_
_entity_poly.entity_id
_entity_poly.type
_entity_poly.pdbx_seq_one_letter_code
_entity_poly.pdbx_strand_id
1 'polypeptide(L)'
;FTKSSTRTRVSFEVGMTQLGGYPLFLSSNDIQLGRGESIYDTAKVLERMLDGIMIRTYAHQDVLDLAEYANIPVINALTDLLHPCQVLADLMTTYEHKGKLEGLKLAYIGDGNNMAHSLMYGCAKTGMDCAIATPENYQCDAEVVANAKDDFKKSGKELILTTDPVEAIKNAD
;
A
#
# COMPACT_ATOMS: atom_id res chain seq x y z
N PHE A 1 -5.50 10.91 9.53
CA PHE A 1 -5.39 9.53 10.07
C PHE A 1 -6.70 9.12 10.71
N THR A 2 -7.36 8.06 10.23
CA THR A 2 -8.53 7.46 10.93
C THR A 2 -8.17 6.19 11.70
N LYS A 3 -7.00 5.59 11.42
CA LYS A 3 -6.39 4.49 12.20
C LYS A 3 -5.09 4.94 12.85
N SER A 4 -4.84 4.49 14.07
CA SER A 4 -3.57 4.75 14.76
C SER A 4 -2.39 4.08 14.04
N SER A 5 -1.22 4.71 14.12
CA SER A 5 0.04 4.18 13.61
C SER A 5 1.22 4.89 14.27
N THR A 6 2.21 4.13 14.74
CA THR A 6 3.50 4.68 15.17
C THR A 6 4.43 4.86 13.98
N ARG A 7 4.71 3.79 13.23
CA ARG A 7 5.70 3.78 12.14
C ARG A 7 5.35 4.77 11.04
N THR A 8 4.15 4.64 10.47
CA THR A 8 3.69 5.51 9.37
C THR A 8 3.66 6.97 9.78
N ARG A 9 3.17 7.28 10.98
CA ARG A 9 3.12 8.66 11.45
C ARG A 9 4.53 9.23 11.57
N VAL A 10 5.38 8.57 12.34
CA VAL A 10 6.73 9.05 12.63
C VAL A 10 7.55 9.15 11.34
N SER A 11 7.48 8.18 10.43
CA SER A 11 8.27 8.19 9.19
C SER A 11 7.89 9.34 8.26
N PHE A 12 6.60 9.61 8.06
CA PHE A 12 6.15 10.73 7.22
C PHE A 12 6.46 12.08 7.88
N GLU A 13 6.21 12.21 9.19
CA GLU A 13 6.43 13.46 9.92
C GLU A 13 7.91 13.84 9.97
N VAL A 14 8.77 12.89 10.35
CA VAL A 14 10.22 13.11 10.39
C VAL A 14 10.79 13.31 9.00
N GLY A 15 10.37 12.50 8.01
CA GLY A 15 10.85 12.61 6.63
C GLY A 15 10.56 13.98 6.01
N MET A 16 9.32 14.47 6.16
CA MET A 16 8.95 15.81 5.69
C MET A 16 9.77 16.90 6.38
N THR A 17 9.94 16.80 7.70
CA THR A 17 10.72 17.78 8.48
C THR A 17 12.19 17.80 8.06
N GLN A 18 12.80 16.64 7.82
CA GLN A 18 14.19 16.52 7.37
C GLN A 18 14.42 17.13 5.99
N LEU A 19 13.39 17.14 5.14
CA LEU A 19 13.40 17.78 3.82
C LEU A 19 13.01 19.26 3.86
N GLY A 20 12.84 19.86 5.04
CA GLY A 20 12.51 21.27 5.22
C GLY A 20 11.02 21.61 5.08
N GLY A 21 10.15 20.61 5.00
CA GLY A 21 8.70 20.79 4.98
C GLY A 21 8.09 20.86 6.39
N TYR A 22 6.80 21.19 6.45
CA TYR A 22 6.02 21.20 7.68
C TYR A 22 4.93 20.12 7.66
N PRO A 23 5.06 19.04 8.46
CA PRO A 23 4.02 18.02 8.54
C PRO A 23 2.87 18.47 9.44
N LEU A 24 1.66 18.55 8.89
CA LEU A 24 0.45 18.81 9.66
C LEU A 24 -0.26 17.49 9.99
N PHE A 25 -0.21 17.07 11.26
CA PHE A 25 -0.95 15.89 11.72
C PHE A 25 -2.43 16.22 11.96
N LEU A 26 -3.31 15.47 11.29
CA LEU A 26 -4.76 15.55 11.44
C LEU A 26 -5.32 14.19 11.84
N SER A 27 -5.87 14.06 13.05
CA SER A 27 -6.59 12.87 13.47
C SER A 27 -8.07 12.94 13.09
N SER A 28 -8.77 11.80 13.14
CA SER A 28 -10.23 11.73 12.96
C SER A 28 -11.02 12.57 13.98
N ASN A 29 -10.41 12.91 15.13
CA ASN A 29 -11.04 13.81 16.11
C ASN A 29 -10.86 15.30 15.76
N ASP A 30 -9.89 15.61 14.89
CA ASP A 30 -9.53 17.00 14.54
C ASP A 30 -10.23 17.47 13.25
N ILE A 31 -10.68 16.55 12.40
CA ILE A 31 -11.28 16.87 11.09
C ILE A 31 -12.78 16.57 11.04
N GLN A 32 -13.51 17.35 10.25
CA GLN A 32 -14.96 17.22 10.10
C GLN A 32 -15.40 16.06 9.19
N LEU A 33 -14.45 15.38 8.54
CA LEU A 33 -14.69 14.20 7.71
C LEU A 33 -15.40 13.08 8.49
N GLY A 34 -15.25 13.01 9.82
CA GLY A 34 -15.99 12.09 10.70
C GLY A 34 -17.31 12.63 11.25
N ARG A 35 -17.67 13.88 10.94
CA ARG A 35 -18.83 14.62 11.49
C ARG A 35 -19.81 15.09 10.42
N GLY A 36 -19.64 14.64 9.17
CA GLY A 36 -20.59 14.86 8.08
C GLY A 36 -20.11 15.79 6.97
N GLU A 37 -18.89 16.32 7.03
CA GLU A 37 -18.29 17.00 5.87
C GLU A 37 -17.98 15.97 4.77
N SER A 38 -18.29 16.31 3.51
CA SER A 38 -18.02 15.43 2.38
C SER A 38 -16.52 15.37 2.06
N ILE A 39 -16.06 14.23 1.51
CA ILE A 39 -14.67 14.11 1.03
C ILE A 39 -14.34 15.19 0.01
N TYR A 40 -15.32 15.55 -0.84
CA TYR A 40 -15.19 16.63 -1.82
C TYR A 40 -14.88 17.98 -1.14
N ASP A 41 -15.68 18.39 -0.16
CA ASP A 41 -15.49 19.68 0.52
C ASP A 41 -14.16 19.71 1.29
N THR A 42 -13.84 18.62 2.02
CA THR A 42 -12.54 18.48 2.69
C THR A 42 -11.39 18.59 1.68
N ALA A 43 -11.47 17.92 0.53
CA ALA A 43 -10.45 18.00 -0.52
C ALA A 43 -10.25 19.43 -1.03
N LYS A 44 -11.34 20.17 -1.28
CA LYS A 44 -11.31 21.56 -1.77
C LYS A 44 -10.74 22.54 -0.75
N VAL A 45 -10.95 22.31 0.54
CA VAL A 45 -10.31 23.12 1.59
C VAL A 45 -8.82 22.81 1.68
N LEU A 46 -8.45 21.53 1.74
CA LEU A 46 -7.05 21.11 1.92
C LEU A 46 -6.17 21.50 0.74
N GLU A 47 -6.64 21.38 -0.51
CA GLU A 47 -5.84 21.75 -1.70
C GLU A 47 -5.42 23.23 -1.73
N ARG A 48 -6.12 24.11 -0.99
CA ARG A 48 -5.80 25.54 -0.93
C ARG A 48 -4.86 25.89 0.21
N MET A 49 -4.55 24.93 1.07
CA MET A 49 -3.76 25.14 2.30
C MET A 49 -2.51 24.26 2.36
N LEU A 50 -2.47 23.15 1.61
CA LEU A 50 -1.41 22.14 1.63
C LEU A 50 -0.83 21.90 0.24
N ASP A 51 0.39 21.37 0.20
CA ASP A 51 1.07 20.96 -1.04
C ASP A 51 0.89 19.46 -1.36
N GLY A 52 0.42 18.66 -0.40
CA GLY A 52 0.19 17.23 -0.56
C GLY A 52 -0.53 16.63 0.63
N ILE A 53 -1.22 15.51 0.40
CA ILE A 53 -2.00 14.80 1.42
C ILE A 53 -1.50 13.37 1.53
N MET A 54 -1.18 12.94 2.74
CA MET A 54 -1.04 11.53 3.06
C MET A 54 -2.24 11.09 3.88
N ILE A 55 -2.89 10.00 3.45
CA ILE A 55 -4.08 9.47 4.09
C ILE A 55 -3.90 8.01 4.49
N ARG A 56 -4.31 7.71 5.73
CA ARG A 56 -4.46 6.37 6.28
C ARG A 56 -5.89 6.21 6.75
N THR A 57 -6.64 5.36 6.07
CA THR A 57 -8.08 5.18 6.27
C THR A 57 -8.54 3.71 6.17
N TYR A 58 -9.86 3.49 6.18
CA TYR A 58 -10.50 2.18 6.02
C TYR A 58 -10.79 1.93 4.55
N ALA A 59 -11.78 2.61 4.00
CA ALA A 59 -12.24 2.42 2.63
C ALA A 59 -11.19 2.91 1.62
N HIS A 60 -10.92 2.08 0.61
CA HIS A 60 -10.01 2.48 -0.46
C HIS A 60 -10.60 3.59 -1.33
N GLN A 61 -11.94 3.60 -1.49
CA GLN A 61 -12.66 4.63 -2.24
C GLN A 61 -12.43 6.03 -1.67
N ASP A 62 -12.31 6.19 -0.34
CA ASP A 62 -12.02 7.50 0.26
C ASP A 62 -10.72 8.11 -0.28
N VAL A 63 -9.72 7.26 -0.55
CA VAL A 63 -8.43 7.70 -1.09
C VAL A 63 -8.55 8.04 -2.57
N LEU A 64 -9.33 7.26 -3.33
CA LEU A 64 -9.60 7.51 -4.74
C LEU A 64 -10.39 8.81 -4.93
N ASP A 65 -11.45 9.00 -4.16
CA ASP A 65 -12.27 10.22 -4.17
C ASP A 65 -11.44 11.45 -3.76
N LEU A 66 -10.61 11.32 -2.72
CA LEU A 66 -9.72 12.41 -2.32
C LEU A 66 -8.72 12.77 -3.42
N ALA A 67 -8.17 11.76 -4.12
CA ALA A 67 -7.25 11.96 -5.24
C ALA A 67 -7.95 12.54 -6.48
N GLU A 68 -9.21 12.18 -6.73
CA GLU A 68 -10.03 12.73 -7.80
C GLU A 68 -10.40 14.20 -7.54
N TYR A 69 -10.74 14.54 -6.30
CA TYR A 69 -11.24 15.87 -5.96
C TYR A 69 -10.14 16.87 -5.59
N ALA A 70 -8.99 16.45 -5.08
CA ALA A 70 -7.89 17.34 -4.70
C ALA A 70 -6.93 17.58 -5.89
N ASN A 71 -6.59 18.84 -6.15
CA ASN A 71 -5.59 19.20 -7.16
C ASN A 71 -4.12 19.12 -6.67
N ILE A 72 -3.87 18.37 -5.59
CA ILE A 72 -2.55 18.14 -4.98
C ILE A 72 -2.30 16.65 -4.79
N PRO A 73 -1.05 16.17 -4.74
CA PRO A 73 -0.74 14.75 -4.62
C PRO A 73 -1.38 14.09 -3.39
N VAL A 74 -1.97 12.91 -3.58
CA VAL A 74 -2.55 12.09 -2.51
C VAL A 74 -1.78 10.77 -2.39
N ILE A 75 -1.28 10.46 -1.20
CA ILE A 75 -0.47 9.27 -0.90
C ILE A 75 -1.26 8.34 0.01
N ASN A 76 -1.52 7.12 -0.46
CA ASN A 76 -2.08 6.05 0.35
C ASN A 76 -1.03 5.48 1.32
N ALA A 77 -1.22 5.75 2.60
CA ALA A 77 -0.35 5.24 3.66
C ALA A 77 -0.91 4.04 4.42
N LEU A 78 -2.15 3.63 4.15
CA LEU A 78 -2.79 2.33 4.43
C LEU A 78 -4.30 2.47 4.25
N THR A 79 -4.90 1.50 3.58
CA THR A 79 -6.34 1.23 3.51
C THR A 79 -6.57 -0.24 3.87
N ASP A 80 -7.82 -0.68 4.01
CA ASP A 80 -8.13 -2.11 4.16
C ASP A 80 -7.73 -2.91 2.92
N LEU A 81 -7.70 -2.27 1.74
CA LEU A 81 -7.35 -2.92 0.48
C LEU A 81 -5.85 -2.93 0.18
N LEU A 82 -5.13 -1.82 0.39
CA LEU A 82 -3.73 -1.65 -0.01
C LEU A 82 -2.88 -0.89 1.01
N HIS A 83 -1.58 -1.20 1.04
CA HIS A 83 -0.54 -0.55 1.83
C HIS A 83 0.77 -0.36 1.01
N PRO A 84 0.75 0.46 -0.04
CA PRO A 84 1.85 0.53 -1.02
C PRO A 84 3.16 1.07 -0.43
N CYS A 85 3.10 2.02 0.51
CA CYS A 85 4.30 2.60 1.12
C CYS A 85 5.13 1.57 1.91
N GLN A 86 4.49 0.57 2.52
CA GLN A 86 5.20 -0.49 3.23
C GLN A 86 6.00 -1.35 2.23
N VAL A 87 5.36 -1.71 1.10
CA VAL A 87 6.01 -2.53 0.07
C VAL A 87 7.19 -1.82 -0.58
N LEU A 88 7.15 -0.49 -0.76
CA LEU A 88 8.33 0.26 -1.22
C LEU A 88 9.52 0.11 -0.25
N ALA A 89 9.27 0.16 1.06
CA ALA A 89 10.32 -0.06 2.06
C ALA A 89 10.81 -1.52 2.07
N ASP A 90 9.90 -2.48 1.92
CA ASP A 90 10.25 -3.91 1.85
C ASP A 90 11.13 -4.19 0.63
N LEU A 91 10.77 -3.67 -0.55
CA LEU A 91 11.54 -3.80 -1.79
C LEU A 91 12.91 -3.11 -1.68
N MET A 92 12.98 -1.93 -1.07
CA MET A 92 14.27 -1.27 -0.81
C MET A 92 15.16 -2.15 0.07
N THR A 93 14.61 -2.71 1.15
CA THR A 93 15.33 -3.60 2.07
C THR A 93 15.83 -4.85 1.34
N THR A 94 14.97 -5.51 0.54
CA THR A 94 15.37 -6.66 -0.27
C THR A 94 16.50 -6.30 -1.24
N TYR A 95 16.41 -5.14 -1.90
CA TYR A 95 17.44 -4.68 -2.81
C TYR A 95 18.78 -4.44 -2.10
N GLU A 96 18.77 -3.83 -0.92
CA GLU A 96 19.99 -3.61 -0.12
C GLU A 96 20.67 -4.93 0.28
N HIS A 97 19.89 -5.97 0.59
CA HIS A 97 20.43 -7.27 1.01
C HIS A 97 20.80 -8.21 -0.14
N LYS A 98 20.12 -8.13 -1.28
CA LYS A 98 20.30 -9.05 -2.41
C LYS A 98 21.04 -8.42 -3.59
N GLY A 99 21.19 -7.10 -3.61
CA GLY A 99 21.81 -6.32 -4.69
C GLY A 99 20.98 -6.23 -5.97
N LYS A 100 19.78 -6.83 -5.99
CA LYS A 100 18.84 -6.85 -7.11
C LYS A 100 17.44 -7.20 -6.62
N LEU A 101 16.44 -6.97 -7.46
CA LEU A 101 15.07 -7.46 -7.26
C LEU A 101 14.67 -8.44 -8.37
N GLU A 102 14.99 -8.10 -9.62
CA GLU A 102 14.62 -8.93 -10.76
C GLU A 102 15.13 -10.37 -10.65
N GLY A 103 14.21 -11.31 -10.84
CA GLY A 103 14.47 -12.75 -10.80
C GLY A 103 14.63 -13.34 -9.41
N LEU A 104 14.37 -12.56 -8.34
CA LEU A 104 14.14 -13.11 -7.01
C LEU A 104 12.71 -13.61 -6.86
N LYS A 105 12.49 -14.54 -5.93
CA LYS A 105 11.15 -14.99 -5.54
C LYS A 105 10.80 -14.54 -4.13
N LEU A 106 9.73 -13.75 -4.00
CA LEU A 106 9.13 -13.41 -2.71
C LEU A 106 8.03 -14.40 -2.34
N ALA A 107 8.05 -14.92 -1.11
CA ALA A 107 6.97 -15.74 -0.56
C ALA A 107 6.31 -15.05 0.65
N TYR A 108 4.99 -14.94 0.63
CA TYR A 108 4.17 -14.47 1.74
C TYR A 108 3.31 -15.62 2.27
N ILE A 109 3.30 -15.81 3.59
CA ILE A 109 2.41 -16.76 4.26
C ILE A 109 1.58 -16.00 5.27
N GLY A 110 0.26 -16.05 5.14
CA GLY A 110 -0.62 -15.36 6.09
C GLY A 110 -2.01 -15.09 5.53
N ASP A 111 -2.58 -13.98 5.97
CA ASP A 111 -3.92 -13.53 5.54
C ASP A 111 -3.86 -12.80 4.19
N GLY A 112 -4.89 -12.96 3.36
CA GLY A 112 -5.08 -12.26 2.09
C GLY A 112 -5.46 -10.79 2.27
N ASN A 113 -4.61 -10.05 2.98
CA ASN A 113 -4.85 -8.67 3.39
C ASN A 113 -4.13 -7.65 2.49
N ASN A 114 -4.21 -6.38 2.88
CA ASN A 114 -3.57 -5.26 2.20
C ASN A 114 -2.07 -5.43 1.92
N MET A 115 -1.34 -6.18 2.74
CA MET A 115 0.07 -6.48 2.49
C MET A 115 0.23 -7.50 1.37
N ALA A 116 -0.47 -8.63 1.43
CA ALA A 116 -0.45 -9.62 0.36
C ALA A 116 -0.83 -8.99 -1.00
N HIS A 117 -1.87 -8.15 -1.00
CA HIS A 117 -2.30 -7.37 -2.17
C HIS A 117 -1.20 -6.46 -2.72
N SER A 118 -0.58 -5.68 -1.86
CA SER A 118 0.44 -4.70 -2.28
C SER A 118 1.72 -5.38 -2.73
N LEU A 119 2.09 -6.49 -2.10
CA LEU A 119 3.29 -7.28 -2.45
C LEU A 119 3.16 -7.88 -3.85
N MET A 120 1.97 -8.36 -4.23
CA MET A 120 1.72 -8.85 -5.59
C MET A 120 2.02 -7.76 -6.64
N TYR A 121 1.48 -6.55 -6.46
CA TYR A 121 1.78 -5.43 -7.37
C TYR A 121 3.25 -5.05 -7.36
N GLY A 122 3.87 -4.98 -6.17
CA GLY A 122 5.29 -4.65 -6.03
C GLY A 122 6.18 -5.62 -6.79
N CYS A 123 5.99 -6.92 -6.58
CA CYS A 123 6.78 -7.97 -7.24
C CYS A 123 6.61 -7.93 -8.77
N ALA A 124 5.38 -7.77 -9.26
CA ALA A 124 5.13 -7.68 -10.69
C ALA A 124 5.88 -6.50 -11.34
N LYS A 125 5.93 -5.36 -10.65
CA LYS A 125 6.57 -4.12 -11.15
C LYS A 125 8.10 -4.15 -11.07
N THR A 126 8.69 -4.99 -10.21
CA THR A 126 10.15 -5.11 -10.04
C THR A 126 10.75 -6.35 -10.72
N GLY A 127 9.92 -7.15 -11.40
CA GLY A 127 10.39 -8.35 -12.08
C GLY A 127 10.73 -9.50 -11.13
N MET A 128 10.09 -9.53 -9.95
CA MET A 128 10.17 -10.65 -9.00
C MET A 128 9.06 -11.66 -9.27
N ASP A 129 9.33 -12.93 -9.00
CA ASP A 129 8.29 -13.93 -8.84
C ASP A 129 7.63 -13.76 -7.45
N CYS A 130 6.36 -14.10 -7.33
CA CYS A 130 5.62 -13.95 -6.09
C CYS A 130 4.79 -15.19 -5.78
N ALA A 131 4.85 -15.66 -4.54
CA ALA A 131 4.00 -16.72 -4.04
C ALA A 131 3.26 -16.26 -2.78
N ILE A 132 1.94 -16.36 -2.77
CA ILE A 132 1.10 -16.04 -1.62
C ILE A 132 0.41 -17.33 -1.17
N ALA A 133 0.70 -17.76 0.06
CA ALA A 133 -0.02 -18.82 0.75
C ALA A 133 -1.01 -18.22 1.76
N THR A 134 -2.30 -18.51 1.58
CA THR A 134 -3.36 -18.09 2.51
C THR A 134 -4.18 -19.28 2.99
N PRO A 135 -4.66 -19.29 4.25
CA PRO A 135 -5.66 -20.26 4.70
C PRO A 135 -6.92 -20.25 3.83
N GLU A 136 -7.66 -21.36 3.81
CA GLU A 136 -8.98 -21.40 3.20
C GLU A 136 -9.90 -20.33 3.84
N ASN A 137 -10.63 -19.60 3.00
CA ASN A 137 -11.55 -18.50 3.35
C ASN A 137 -10.87 -17.18 3.77
N TYR A 138 -9.54 -17.08 3.66
CA TYR A 138 -8.76 -15.87 3.89
C TYR A 138 -7.97 -15.47 2.64
N GLN A 139 -8.51 -15.76 1.46
CA GLN A 139 -7.87 -15.46 0.18
C GLN A 139 -7.85 -13.95 -0.09
N CYS A 140 -6.91 -13.54 -0.93
CA CYS A 140 -6.83 -12.17 -1.42
C CYS A 140 -8.10 -11.77 -2.19
N ASP A 141 -8.36 -10.46 -2.21
CA ASP A 141 -9.43 -9.86 -3.00
C ASP A 141 -9.35 -10.25 -4.49
N ALA A 142 -10.49 -10.63 -5.07
CA ALA A 142 -10.55 -11.20 -6.40
C ALA A 142 -10.18 -10.19 -7.51
N GLU A 143 -10.53 -8.91 -7.33
CA GLU A 143 -10.20 -7.86 -8.28
C GLU A 143 -8.70 -7.54 -8.23
N VAL A 144 -8.14 -7.46 -7.01
CA VAL A 144 -6.69 -7.32 -6.83
C VAL A 144 -5.93 -8.48 -7.49
N VAL A 145 -6.39 -9.71 -7.29
CA VAL A 145 -5.77 -10.89 -7.90
C VAL A 145 -5.86 -10.85 -9.43
N ALA A 146 -6.99 -10.43 -9.99
CA ALA A 146 -7.15 -10.31 -11.44
C ALA A 146 -6.18 -9.29 -12.03
N ASN A 147 -6.11 -8.10 -11.42
CA ASN A 147 -5.20 -7.03 -11.84
C ASN A 147 -3.73 -7.44 -11.70
N ALA A 148 -3.37 -8.07 -10.58
CA ALA A 148 -2.03 -8.59 -10.36
C ALA A 148 -1.66 -9.62 -11.45
N LYS A 149 -2.53 -10.60 -11.74
CA LYS A 149 -2.29 -11.60 -12.80
C LYS A 149 -2.01 -10.93 -14.15
N ASP A 150 -2.70 -9.86 -14.50
CA ASP A 150 -2.43 -9.13 -15.73
C ASP A 150 -1.10 -8.37 -15.73
N ASP A 151 -0.67 -7.86 -14.57
CA ASP A 151 0.66 -7.30 -14.40
C ASP A 151 1.77 -8.36 -14.53
N PHE A 152 1.59 -9.54 -13.94
CA PHE A 152 2.53 -10.66 -14.05
C PHE A 152 2.66 -11.19 -15.48
N LYS A 153 1.55 -11.24 -16.25
CA LYS A 153 1.61 -11.56 -17.68
C LYS A 153 2.46 -10.56 -18.47
N LYS A 154 2.40 -9.28 -18.13
CA LYS A 154 3.20 -8.23 -18.81
C LYS A 154 4.67 -8.30 -18.43
N SER A 155 4.99 -8.64 -17.18
CA SER A 155 6.37 -8.75 -16.69
C SER A 155 7.04 -10.08 -17.06
N GLY A 156 6.26 -11.10 -17.42
CA GLY A 156 6.77 -12.45 -17.71
C GLY A 156 7.21 -13.22 -16.46
N LYS A 157 6.75 -12.80 -15.27
CA LYS A 157 7.06 -13.42 -13.99
C LYS A 157 5.91 -14.29 -13.51
N GLU A 158 6.17 -15.12 -12.51
CA GLU A 158 5.21 -16.07 -11.98
C GLU A 158 4.51 -15.52 -10.72
N LEU A 159 3.18 -15.68 -10.67
CA LEU A 159 2.37 -15.47 -9.47
C LEU A 159 1.71 -16.79 -9.07
N ILE A 160 2.05 -17.28 -7.88
CA ILE A 160 1.48 -18.48 -7.27
C ILE A 160 0.54 -18.06 -6.14
N LEU A 161 -0.71 -18.52 -6.19
CA LEU A 161 -1.67 -18.39 -5.10
C LEU A 161 -2.04 -19.80 -4.64
N THR A 162 -1.77 -20.11 -3.39
CA THR A 162 -1.92 -21.47 -2.84
C THR A 162 -2.45 -21.44 -1.41
N THR A 163 -2.91 -22.59 -0.92
CA THR A 163 -3.20 -22.82 0.50
C THR A 163 -2.07 -23.58 1.20
N ASP A 164 -1.06 -24.06 0.46
CA ASP A 164 0.09 -24.79 1.01
C ASP A 164 1.29 -23.83 1.25
N PRO A 165 1.65 -23.55 2.52
CA PRO A 165 2.81 -22.70 2.82
C PRO A 165 4.13 -23.31 2.34
N VAL A 166 4.24 -24.64 2.23
CA VAL A 166 5.45 -25.33 1.77
C VAL A 166 5.65 -25.10 0.27
N GLU A 167 4.56 -25.11 -0.51
CA GLU A 167 4.61 -24.76 -1.93
C GLU A 167 5.06 -23.31 -2.13
N ALA A 168 4.52 -22.38 -1.35
CA ALA A 168 4.86 -20.96 -1.49
C ALA A 168 6.34 -20.67 -1.22
N ILE A 169 6.91 -21.21 -0.13
CA ILE A 169 8.31 -20.92 0.27
C ILE A 169 9.35 -21.67 -0.56
N LYS A 170 8.95 -22.64 -1.38
CA LYS A 170 9.88 -23.43 -2.18
C LYS A 170 10.72 -22.50 -3.08
N ASN A 171 12.04 -22.50 -2.86
CA ASN A 171 13.01 -21.63 -3.56
C ASN A 171 12.76 -20.12 -3.40
N ALA A 172 12.15 -19.69 -2.29
CA ALA A 172 12.05 -18.26 -1.97
C ALA A 172 13.41 -17.68 -1.55
N ASP A 173 13.62 -16.38 -1.84
CA ASP A 173 14.81 -15.61 -1.48
C ASP A 173 14.61 -14.76 -0.22
#